data_AF-A0A2S8PUD6-F1
#
_entry.id   AF-A0A2S8PUD6-F1
#
_cell.length_a   1.000
_cell.length_b   1.000
_cell.length_c   1.000
_cell.angle_alpha   90.00
_cell.angle_beta   90.00
_cell.angle_gamma   90.00
#
_symmetry.space_group_name_H-M   'P 1'
#
loop_
_entity.id
_entity.type
_entity.pdbx_description
1 polymer ?
#
loop_
_entity_poly.entity_id
_entity_poly.type
_entity_poly.pdbx_seq_one_letter_code
_entity_poly.pdbx_strand_id
1 'polypeptide(L)'
;QIETVESSSTVPDADDENLSDDQVIVVVLKGQTVKHDGKEYKEFVQLILSPEDAERLIELGVVADVNKLRQQALAQNGPSVTVNDGVKISHEV
;
A
#
# COMPACT_ATOMS: atom_id res chain seq x y z
N GLN A 1 -27.40 -5.89 32.46
CA GLN A 1 -26.76 -6.52 31.29
C GLN A 1 -26.56 -5.44 30.26
N ILE A 2 -25.31 -5.02 30.05
CA ILE A 2 -24.85 -4.37 28.82
C ILE A 2 -23.39 -4.81 28.66
N GLU A 3 -23.22 -5.83 27.84
CA GLU A 3 -21.93 -6.27 27.36
C GLU A 3 -21.61 -5.37 26.15
N THR A 4 -20.85 -4.31 26.39
CA THR A 4 -20.30 -3.49 25.32
C THR A 4 -18.89 -3.98 25.10
N VAL A 5 -18.74 -4.93 24.17
CA VAL A 5 -17.44 -5.29 23.61
C VAL A 5 -16.96 -4.09 22.81
N GLU A 6 -16.25 -3.19 23.49
CA GLU A 6 -15.51 -2.11 22.87
C GLU A 6 -14.47 -2.76 21.96
N SER A 7 -14.84 -2.84 20.68
CA SER A 7 -13.95 -3.19 19.60
C SER A 7 -12.92 -2.08 19.57
N SER A 8 -11.79 -2.32 20.24
CA SER A 8 -10.64 -1.42 20.24
C SER A 8 -10.11 -1.35 18.81
N SER A 9 -10.73 -0.51 17.98
CA SER A 9 -10.08 0.06 16.80
C SER A 9 -9.06 1.04 17.33
N THR A 10 -7.90 0.52 17.75
CA THR A 10 -6.67 1.27 17.70
C THR A 10 -6.48 1.66 16.24
N VAL A 11 -6.92 2.86 15.90
CA VAL A 11 -6.34 3.60 14.79
C VAL A 11 -4.98 4.06 15.31
N PRO A 12 -3.85 3.49 14.87
CA PRO A 12 -2.58 4.13 15.15
C PRO A 12 -2.61 5.47 14.43
N ASP A 13 -2.65 6.54 15.23
CA ASP A 13 -2.44 7.92 14.81
C ASP A 13 -1.12 7.94 14.03
N ALA A 14 -1.20 8.14 12.71
CA ALA A 14 -0.08 8.02 11.78
C ALA A 14 0.76 9.30 11.74
N ASP A 15 1.08 9.84 12.92
CA ASP A 15 1.85 11.05 13.13
C ASP A 15 2.81 10.86 14.33
N ASP A 16 3.65 9.81 14.29
CA ASP A 16 4.85 9.74 15.13
C ASP A 16 6.07 9.50 14.25
N GLU A 17 6.75 10.60 13.95
CA GLU A 17 8.02 10.71 13.24
C GLU A 17 9.18 10.10 14.07
N ASN A 18 9.10 8.81 14.39
CA ASN A 18 10.20 8.04 14.96
C ASN A 18 10.26 6.61 14.41
N LEU A 19 9.92 6.43 13.14
CA LEU A 19 10.33 5.23 12.43
C LEU A 19 11.85 5.27 12.32
N SER A 20 12.52 4.32 12.98
CA SER A 20 13.93 4.07 12.74
C SER A 20 14.15 3.86 11.24
N ASP A 21 15.29 4.28 10.68
CA ASP A 21 15.62 4.09 9.26
C ASP A 21 15.49 2.62 8.79
N ASP A 22 15.48 1.68 9.74
CA ASP A 22 15.27 0.24 9.56
C ASP A 22 13.80 -0.22 9.64
N GLN A 23 12.80 0.65 9.48
CA GLN A 23 11.38 0.28 9.54
C GLN A 23 10.58 0.83 8.35
N VAL A 24 9.69 0.01 7.79
CA VAL A 24 8.90 0.31 6.59
C VAL A 24 7.41 0.19 6.89
N ILE A 25 6.63 1.18 6.46
CA ILE A 25 5.17 1.17 6.55
C ILE A 25 4.59 0.46 5.34
N VAL A 26 3.89 -0.65 5.58
CA VAL A 26 3.19 -1.41 4.54
C VAL A 26 1.72 -1.59 4.93
N VAL A 27 0.88 -1.86 3.94
CA VAL A 27 -0.56 -2.12 4.12
C VAL A 27 -0.89 -3.55 3.67
N VAL A 28 -1.71 -4.25 4.45
CA VAL A 28 -2.19 -5.59 4.11
C VAL A 28 -3.19 -5.52 2.96
N LEU A 29 -2.98 -6.34 1.94
CA LEU A 29 -3.86 -6.38 0.78
C LEU A 29 -5.18 -7.09 1.09
N LYS A 30 -6.17 -6.87 0.22
CA LYS A 30 -7.51 -7.44 0.34
C LYS A 30 -7.46 -8.97 0.44
N GLY A 31 -8.22 -9.54 1.38
CA GLY A 31 -8.30 -11.00 1.59
C GLY A 31 -7.04 -11.64 2.18
N GLN A 32 -6.06 -10.84 2.57
CA GLN A 32 -4.82 -11.30 3.19
C GLN A 32 -4.82 -11.04 4.69
N THR A 33 -3.98 -11.78 5.41
CA THR A 33 -3.80 -11.62 6.86
C THR A 33 -2.32 -11.83 7.19
N VAL A 34 -1.76 -10.94 7.99
CA VAL A 34 -0.33 -10.95 8.37
C VAL A 34 -0.23 -11.22 9.85
N LYS A 35 0.60 -12.19 10.24
CA LYS A 35 0.94 -12.41 11.64
C LYS A 35 2.37 -11.99 11.89
N HIS A 36 2.54 -10.94 12.70
CA HIS A 36 3.85 -10.38 13.04
C HIS A 36 3.88 -9.97 14.51
N ASP A 37 4.99 -10.19 15.21
CA ASP A 37 5.14 -9.92 16.64
C ASP A 37 4.03 -10.50 17.53
N GLY A 38 3.56 -11.69 17.17
CA GLY A 38 2.46 -12.38 17.86
C GLY A 38 1.09 -11.71 17.69
N LYS A 39 1.00 -10.61 16.94
CA LYS A 39 -0.24 -9.94 16.56
C LYS A 39 -0.68 -10.36 15.16
N GLU A 40 -1.98 -10.39 14.94
CA GLU A 40 -2.58 -10.68 13.64
C GLU A 40 -3.22 -9.41 13.08
N TYR A 41 -2.81 -9.05 11.87
CA TYR A 41 -3.26 -7.88 11.13
C TYR A 41 -4.11 -8.35 9.95
N LYS A 42 -5.35 -7.87 9.90
CA LYS A 42 -6.32 -8.17 8.84
C LYS A 42 -6.06 -7.33 7.60
N GLU A 43 -6.83 -7.57 6.54
CA GLU A 43 -6.82 -6.76 5.32
C GLU A 43 -7.06 -5.26 5.58
N PHE A 44 -6.48 -4.41 4.73
CA PHE A 44 -6.55 -2.94 4.79
C PHE A 44 -5.97 -2.30 6.05
N VAL A 45 -5.24 -3.06 6.85
CA VAL A 45 -4.53 -2.55 8.03
C VAL A 45 -3.11 -2.15 7.65
N GLN A 46 -2.68 -0.98 8.12
CA GLN A 46 -1.30 -0.54 8.03
C GLN A 46 -0.48 -1.15 9.17
N LEU A 47 0.73 -1.58 8.84
CA LEU A 47 1.65 -2.20 9.78
C LEU A 47 3.07 -1.76 9.48
N ILE A 48 3.89 -1.74 10.52
CA ILE A 48 5.28 -1.36 10.48
C ILE A 48 6.09 -2.65 10.59
N LEU A 49 6.98 -2.90 9.64
CA LEU A 49 7.84 -4.08 9.60
C LEU A 49 9.28 -3.68 9.35
N SER A 50 10.19 -4.58 9.69
CA SER A 50 11.56 -4.55 9.19
C SER A 50 11.56 -4.61 7.65
N PRO A 51 12.52 -3.95 6.97
CA PRO A 51 12.61 -3.93 5.51
C PRO A 51 12.71 -5.34 4.91
N GLU A 52 13.40 -6.25 5.58
CA GLU A 52 13.53 -7.65 5.16
C GLU A 52 12.18 -8.40 5.11
N ASP A 53 11.37 -8.26 6.17
CA ASP A 53 10.05 -8.89 6.26
C ASP A 53 9.05 -8.22 5.32
N ALA A 54 9.12 -6.89 5.23
CA ALA A 54 8.31 -6.11 4.29
C ALA A 54 8.56 -6.56 2.85
N GLU A 55 9.82 -6.62 2.41
CA GLU A 55 10.17 -7.01 1.06
C GLU A 55 9.69 -8.43 0.72
N ARG A 56 9.86 -9.36 1.66
CA ARG A 56 9.37 -10.73 1.52
C ARG A 56 7.85 -10.80 1.40
N LEU A 57 7.11 -10.08 2.26
CA LEU A 57 5.64 -10.08 2.21
C LEU A 57 5.09 -9.36 0.98
N ILE A 58 5.82 -8.39 0.45
CA ILE A 58 5.52 -7.73 -0.82
C ILE A 58 5.72 -8.70 -1.98
N GLU A 59 6.83 -9.45 -2.01
CA GLU A 59 7.10 -10.46 -3.04
C GLU A 59 6.04 -11.58 -3.02
N LEU A 60 5.55 -11.94 -1.84
CA LEU A 60 4.45 -12.91 -1.68
C LEU A 60 3.07 -12.33 -2.03
N GLY A 61 2.95 -11.02 -2.29
CA GLY A 61 1.67 -10.36 -2.59
C GLY A 61 0.70 -10.33 -1.42
N VAL A 62 1.22 -10.32 -0.19
CA VAL A 62 0.41 -10.27 1.06
C VAL A 62 0.24 -8.83 1.51
N VAL A 63 1.30 -8.02 1.40
CA VAL A 63 1.30 -6.60 1.76
C VAL A 63 1.83 -5.75 0.60
N ALA A 64 1.59 -4.44 0.67
CA ALA A 64 2.15 -3.48 -0.27
C ALA A 64 2.72 -2.27 0.46
N ASP A 65 3.86 -1.79 -0.02
CA ASP A 65 4.47 -0.57 0.50
C ASP A 65 3.62 0.66 0.16
N VAL A 66 3.30 1.47 1.18
CA VAL A 66 2.41 2.62 1.04
C VAL A 66 3.01 3.70 0.13
N ASN A 67 4.33 3.91 0.20
CA ASN A 67 5.04 4.85 -0.68
C ASN A 67 5.04 4.38 -2.13
N LYS A 68 5.23 3.07 -2.37
CA LYS A 68 5.13 2.48 -3.72
C LYS A 68 3.71 2.55 -4.25
N LEU A 69 2.69 2.28 -3.43
CA LEU A 69 1.28 2.43 -3.83
C LEU A 69 0.98 3.87 -4.24
N ARG A 70 1.45 4.85 -3.47
CA ARG A 70 1.31 6.27 -3.80
C ARG A 70 2.01 6.58 -5.12
N GLN A 71 3.29 6.21 -5.27
CA GLN A 71 4.04 6.43 -6.52
C GLN A 71 3.38 5.74 -7.72
N GLN A 72 2.89 4.52 -7.54
CA GLN A 72 2.20 3.78 -8.59
C GLN A 72 0.86 4.45 -8.95
N ALA A 73 0.12 4.97 -7.98
CA ALA A 73 -1.08 5.77 -8.27
C ALA A 73 -0.72 7.06 -9.03
N LEU A 74 0.35 7.75 -8.65
CA LEU A 74 0.84 8.90 -9.42
C LEU A 74 1.27 8.51 -10.85
N ALA A 75 1.91 7.36 -11.02
CA ALA A 75 2.36 6.87 -12.32
C ALA A 75 1.21 6.35 -13.20
N GLN A 76 0.24 5.64 -12.62
CA GLN A 76 -0.96 5.16 -13.32
C GLN A 76 -1.91 6.31 -13.70
N ASN A 77 -1.91 7.39 -12.92
CA ASN A 77 -2.58 8.64 -13.25
C ASN A 77 -1.70 9.59 -14.07
N GLY A 78 -0.50 9.16 -14.47
CA GLY A 78 0.32 9.83 -15.48
C GLY A 78 -0.38 9.83 -16.84
N PRO A 79 -0.05 10.76 -17.75
CA PRO A 79 -0.78 10.93 -19.00
C PRO A 79 -0.77 9.60 -19.78
N SER A 80 -1.95 9.04 -19.98
CA SER A 80 -2.17 7.94 -20.92
C SER A 80 -1.80 8.45 -22.31
N VAL A 81 -0.55 8.26 -22.73
CA VAL A 81 -0.12 8.48 -24.11
C VAL A 81 -0.65 7.31 -24.93
N THR A 82 -1.94 7.40 -25.25
CA THR A 82 -2.56 6.54 -26.25
C THR A 82 -2.07 7.02 -27.61
N VAL A 83 -1.08 6.35 -28.18
CA VAL A 83 -0.74 6.49 -29.59
C VAL A 83 -1.90 5.96 -30.43
N ASN A 84 -2.83 6.84 -30.77
CA ASN A 84 -3.87 6.52 -31.75
C ASN A 84 -3.22 6.58 -33.14
N ASP A 85 -2.90 5.39 -33.67
CA ASP A 85 -2.40 5.16 -35.02
C ASP A 85 -3.42 5.69 -36.05
N GLY A 86 -3.21 6.92 -36.54
CA GLY A 86 -4.20 7.54 -37.42
C GLY A 86 -3.90 8.93 -37.99
N VAL A 87 -2.67 9.44 -37.93
CA VAL A 87 -2.37 10.75 -38.51
C VAL A 87 -1.99 10.61 -39.99
N LYS A 88 -2.99 10.72 -40.87
CA LYS A 88 -2.79 11.07 -42.29
C LYS A 88 -2.35 12.53 -42.37
N ILE A 89 -1.07 12.77 -42.67
CA ILE A 89 -0.61 14.08 -43.18
C ILE A 89 -0.61 14.05 -44.71
N SER A 90 -1.69 14.52 -45.32
CA SER A 90 -1.66 14.96 -46.72
C SER A 90 -0.92 16.29 -46.76
N HIS A 91 0.32 16.31 -47.24
CA HIS A 91 1.03 17.55 -47.54
C HIS A 91 0.75 17.90 -49.01
N GLU A 92 -0.17 18.83 -49.24
CA GLU A 92 -0.35 19.51 -50.52
C GLU A 92 0.23 20.92 -50.36
N VAL A 93 1.32 21.20 -51.07
CA VAL A 93 1.66 22.50 -51.68
C VAL A 93 2.60 22.26 -52.85
#